data_AF-A0A7C6E6V4-F1
#
_entry.id   AF-A0A7C6E6V4-F1
#
_cell.length_a   1.000
_cell.length_b   1.000
_cell.length_c   1.000
_cell.angle_alpha   90.00
_cell.angle_beta   90.00
_cell.angle_gamma   90.00
#
_symmetry.space_group_name_H-M   'P 1'
#
loop_
_entity.id
_entity.type
_entity.pdbx_description
1 polymer ?
#
loop_
_entity_poly.entity_id
_entity_poly.type
_entity_poly.pdbx_seq_one_letter_code
_entity_poly.pdbx_strand_id
1 'polypeptide(L)'
;MDADAANQYLRELREEYCLAPKATQSRPLEEAVKRTGLARKVTIRKLNHPVTLVRRPRANSGESTAAVRQVGQAPRQLPAPPTRLN
;
A
#
# COMPACT_ATOMS: atom_id res chain seq x y z
N MET A 1 9.88 20.72 0.40
CA MET A 1 9.59 19.84 1.54
C MET A 1 9.20 18.48 0.98
N ASP A 2 9.83 17.42 1.47
CA ASP A 2 9.57 16.05 1.01
C ASP A 2 8.17 15.58 1.42
N ALA A 3 7.62 14.63 0.64
CA ALA A 3 6.26 14.12 0.87
C ALA A 3 6.13 13.43 2.23
N ASP A 4 7.17 12.74 2.68
CA ASP A 4 7.23 12.08 3.99
C ASP A 4 7.27 13.08 5.15
N ALA A 5 8.08 14.14 5.03
CA ALA A 5 8.12 15.23 6.02
C ALA A 5 6.77 15.94 6.12
N ALA A 6 6.11 16.20 4.99
CA ALA A 6 4.77 16.77 4.98
C ALA A 6 3.73 15.84 5.62
N ASN A 7 3.84 14.53 5.38
CA ASN A 7 2.93 13.54 5.98
C ASN A 7 3.13 13.42 7.50
N GLN A 8 4.37 13.47 7.98
CA GLN A 8 4.69 13.47 9.41
C GLN A 8 4.10 14.71 10.09
N TYR A 9 4.31 15.90 9.51
CA TYR A 9 3.74 17.15 10.02
C TYR A 9 2.20 17.10 10.11
N LEU A 10 1.53 16.60 9.07
CA LEU A 10 0.07 16.46 9.07
C LEU A 10 -0.44 15.45 10.10
N ARG A 11 0.39 14.46 10.47
CA ARG A 11 0.05 13.47 11.51
C ARG A 11 0.01 14.11 12.89
N GLU A 12 1.01 14.94 13.19
CA GLU A 12 1.11 15.69 14.45
C GLU A 12 0.00 16.75 14.55
N LEU A 13 -0.24 17.51 13.47
CA LEU A 13 -1.28 18.54 13.42
C LEU A 13 -2.70 17.98 13.50
N ARG A 14 -2.89 16.68 13.23
CA ARG A 14 -4.22 16.05 13.20
C ARG A 14 -4.93 16.15 14.55
N GLU A 15 -4.22 15.93 15.64
CA GLU A 15 -4.82 15.94 16.98
C GLU A 15 -5.41 17.32 17.29
N GLU A 16 -4.65 18.37 17.01
CA GLU A 16 -5.09 19.75 17.17
C GLU A 16 -6.25 20.11 16.22
N TYR A 17 -6.17 19.69 14.95
CA TYR A 17 -7.26 19.90 13.98
C TYR A 17 -8.56 19.18 14.37
N CYS A 18 -8.45 17.96 14.92
CA CYS A 18 -9.60 17.13 15.28
C CYS A 18 -10.28 17.62 16.57
N LEU A 19 -9.51 18.17 17.51
CA LEU A 19 -10.02 18.75 18.75
C LEU A 19 -10.54 20.18 18.56
N ALA A 20 -10.07 20.90 17.54
CA ALA A 20 -10.51 22.25 17.24
C ALA A 20 -12.00 22.30 16.81
N PRO A 21 -12.80 23.23 17.36
CA PRO A 21 -14.13 23.56 16.86
C PRO A 21 -14.11 23.91 15.36
N LYS A 22 -15.18 23.60 14.62
CA LYS A 22 -15.28 23.91 13.17
C LYS A 22 -14.95 25.37 12.83
N ALA A 23 -15.28 26.31 13.73
CA ALA A 23 -14.99 27.74 13.55
C ALA A 23 -13.48 28.06 13.59
N THR A 24 -12.68 27.29 14.34
CA THR A 24 -11.24 27.54 14.55
C THR A 24 -10.34 26.64 13.70
N GLN A 25 -10.89 25.57 13.10
CA GLN A 25 -10.19 24.66 12.18
C GLN A 25 -9.55 25.35 10.97
N SER A 26 -10.00 26.55 10.62
CA SER A 26 -9.47 27.36 9.51
C SER A 26 -7.99 27.72 9.71
N ARG A 27 -7.59 28.07 10.95
CA ARG A 27 -6.21 28.46 11.29
C ARG A 27 -5.19 27.33 11.10
N PRO A 28 -5.32 26.16 11.75
CA PRO A 28 -4.38 25.05 11.57
C PRO A 28 -4.38 24.57 10.11
N LEU A 29 -5.52 24.66 9.41
CA LEU A 29 -5.59 24.29 8.00
C LEU A 29 -4.78 25.23 7.09
N GLU A 30 -4.85 26.55 7.30
CA GLU A 30 -4.04 27.50 6.54
C GLU A 30 -2.54 27.35 6.83
N GLU A 31 -2.19 27.14 8.10
CA GLU A 31 -0.81 26.89 8.48
C GLU A 31 -0.26 25.61 7.84
N ALA A 32 -1.07 24.54 7.81
CA ALA A 32 -0.72 23.30 7.12
C ALA A 32 -0.46 23.51 5.63
N VAL A 33 -1.30 24.29 4.95
CA VAL A 33 -1.12 24.61 3.53
C VAL A 33 0.17 25.39 3.31
N LYS A 34 0.48 26.39 4.16
CA LYS A 34 1.70 27.19 4.06
C LYS A 34 2.96 26.36 4.27
N ARG A 35 2.99 25.48 5.28
CA ARG A 35 4.17 24.67 5.58
C ARG A 35 4.38 23.53 4.62
N THR A 36 3.32 22.80 4.27
CA THR A 36 3.43 21.60 3.42
C THR A 36 3.41 21.92 1.92
N GLY A 37 2.91 23.10 1.53
CA GLY A 37 2.67 23.45 0.13
C GLY A 37 1.56 22.64 -0.54
N LEU A 38 0.82 21.81 0.21
CA LEU A 38 -0.26 21.00 -0.32
C LEU A 38 -1.52 21.83 -0.52
N ALA A 39 -2.25 21.55 -1.60
CA ALA A 39 -3.54 22.18 -1.84
C ALA A 39 -4.50 21.91 -0.68
N ARG A 40 -5.29 22.92 -0.30
CA ARG A 40 -6.22 22.86 0.84
C ARG A 40 -7.11 21.61 0.84
N LYS A 41 -7.64 21.23 -0.33
CA LYS A 41 -8.44 20.00 -0.51
C LYS A 41 -7.68 18.72 -0.16
N VAL A 42 -6.40 18.64 -0.52
CA VAL A 42 -5.52 17.50 -0.23
C VAL A 42 -5.21 17.45 1.27
N THR A 43 -4.92 18.59 1.88
CA THR A 43 -4.69 18.73 3.33
C THR A 43 -5.90 18.25 4.14
N ILE A 44 -7.10 18.73 3.82
CA ILE A 44 -8.35 18.28 4.47
C ILE A 44 -8.53 16.77 4.33
N ARG A 45 -8.36 16.23 3.11
CA ARG A 45 -8.51 14.79 2.86
C ARG A 45 -7.54 13.96 3.71
N LYS A 46 -6.27 14.39 3.81
CA LYS A 46 -5.25 13.71 4.59
C LYS A 46 -5.52 13.80 6.11
N LEU A 47 -5.97 14.96 6.61
CA LEU A 47 -6.33 15.14 8.01
C LEU A 47 -7.55 14.29 8.42
N ASN A 48 -8.58 14.23 7.57
CA ASN A 48 -9.80 13.44 7.82
C ASN A 48 -9.59 11.93 7.63
N HIS A 49 -8.77 11.53 6.65
CA HIS A 49 -8.55 10.13 6.29
C HIS A 49 -7.05 9.81 6.23
N PRO A 50 -6.39 9.62 7.40
CA PRO A 50 -4.95 9.40 7.45
C PRO A 50 -4.51 8.07 6.83
N VAL A 51 -5.42 7.11 6.66
CA VAL A 51 -5.19 5.88 5.89
C VAL A 51 -4.81 6.15 4.42
N THR A 52 -5.13 7.32 3.88
CA THR A 52 -4.71 7.75 2.53
C THR A 52 -3.35 8.45 2.50
N LEU A 53 -2.73 8.72 3.66
CA LEU A 53 -1.36 9.26 3.76
C LEU A 53 -0.32 8.22 3.37
N VAL A 54 -0.58 6.95 3.65
CA VAL A 54 0.28 5.85 3.24
C VAL A 54 0.04 5.65 1.75
N ARG A 55 1.07 5.92 0.93
CA ARG A 55 1.10 5.44 -0.46
C ARG A 55 0.71 3.96 -0.40
N ARG A 56 -0.50 3.60 -0.84
CA ARG A 56 -0.78 2.22 -1.19
C ARG A 56 0.34 1.85 -2.16
N PRO A 57 1.19 0.86 -1.86
CA PRO A 57 2.11 0.36 -2.87
C PRO A 57 1.22 0.07 -4.07
N ARG A 58 1.49 0.69 -5.21
CA ARG A 58 0.92 0.18 -6.45
C ARG A 58 1.43 -1.25 -6.48
N ALA A 59 0.56 -2.20 -6.20
CA ALA A 59 0.77 -3.57 -6.59
C ALA A 59 0.87 -3.49 -8.11
N ASN A 60 2.10 -3.31 -8.58
CA ASN A 60 2.44 -3.74 -9.90
C ASN A 60 2.32 -5.25 -9.78
N SER A 61 1.14 -5.75 -10.12
CA SER A 61 0.94 -7.14 -10.49
C SER A 61 1.75 -7.37 -11.77
N GLY A 62 3.08 -7.36 -11.62
CA GLY A 62 4.03 -7.91 -12.54
C GLY A 62 4.37 -9.29 -12.01
N GLU A 63 3.51 -10.25 -12.37
CA GLU A 63 3.89 -11.62 -12.63
C GLU A 63 4.60 -12.38 -11.49
N SER A 64 3.79 -12.88 -10.55
CA SER A 64 4.11 -14.10 -9.82
C SER A 64 3.56 -15.30 -10.59
N THR A 65 4.21 -15.71 -11.69
CA THR A 65 4.00 -17.03 -12.32
C THR A 65 5.20 -17.41 -13.20
N ALA A 66 6.27 -17.96 -12.61
CA ALA A 66 7.21 -18.83 -13.34
C ALA A 66 7.83 -19.88 -12.40
N ALA A 67 7.02 -20.46 -11.52
CA ALA A 67 7.30 -21.77 -10.95
C ALA A 67 6.68 -22.82 -11.88
N VAL A 68 7.28 -23.05 -13.05
CA VAL A 68 6.92 -24.16 -13.94
C VAL A 68 8.19 -24.94 -14.30
N ARG A 69 8.33 -26.06 -13.57
CA ARG A 69 8.71 -27.38 -14.07
C ARG A 69 10.12 -27.52 -14.68
N GLN A 70 11.06 -27.78 -13.77
CA GLN A 70 11.80 -29.04 -13.69
C GLN A 70 11.61 -29.96 -14.92
N VAL A 71 12.49 -29.84 -15.91
CA VAL A 71 12.60 -30.78 -17.03
C VAL A 71 13.39 -31.98 -16.55
N GLY A 72 12.69 -32.94 -15.93
CA GLY A 72 13.19 -34.27 -15.61
C GLY A 72 12.39 -35.31 -16.38
N GLN A 73 12.52 -35.35 -17.70
CA GLN A 73 12.01 -36.48 -18.50
C GLN A 73 12.97 -37.66 -18.34
N ALA A 74 12.63 -38.58 -17.44
CA ALA A 74 13.09 -39.97 -17.51
C ALA A 74 11.87 -40.82 -17.93
N PRO A 75 11.89 -41.49 -19.10
CA PRO A 75 10.77 -42.30 -19.53
C PRO A 75 10.59 -43.52 -18.63
N ARG A 76 9.31 -43.77 -18.31
CA ARG A 76 8.80 -44.88 -17.52
C ARG A 76 9.30 -46.23 -18.06
N GLN A 77 10.07 -46.95 -17.26
CA GLN A 77 10.15 -48.42 -17.35
C GLN A 77 9.19 -48.97 -16.28
N LEU A 78 8.00 -49.39 -16.71
CA LEU A 78 7.09 -50.17 -15.88
C LEU A 78 7.68 -51.58 -15.73
N PRO A 79 7.88 -52.14 -14.52
CA PRO A 79 8.24 -53.54 -14.39
C PRO A 79 7.02 -54.42 -14.73
N ALA A 80 7.21 -55.38 -15.63
CA ALA A 80 6.20 -56.39 -15.96
C ALA A 80 5.88 -57.26 -14.73
N PRO A 81 4.59 -57.45 -14.37
CA PRO A 81 4.19 -58.50 -13.45
C PRO A 81 3.95 -59.84 -14.16
N PRO A 82 4.07 -60.97 -13.44
CA PRO A 82 4.36 -62.28 -14.00
C PRO A 82 3.15 -63.01 -14.58
N THR A 83 3.45 -63.86 -15.54
CA THR A 83 2.60 -64.92 -16.11
C THR A 83 2.05 -65.85 -15.02
N ARG A 84 0.73 -66.08 -15.02
CA ARG A 84 0.13 -67.35 -14.55
C ARG A 84 -1.18 -67.72 -15.27
N LEU A 85 -1.15 -68.94 -15.79
CA LEU A 85 -2.19 -69.97 -15.97
C LEU A 85 -3.47 -69.66 -16.76
N ASN A 86 -3.61 -70.34 -17.91
CA ASN A 86 -4.43 -71.56 -17.98
C ASN A 86 -3.74 -72.59 -18.88
#